data_AF-A0A1M3CHM0-F1
#
_entry.id   AF-A0A1M3CHM0-F1
#
_cell.length_a   1.000
_cell.length_b   1.000
_cell.length_c   1.000
_cell.angle_alpha   90.00
_cell.angle_beta   90.00
_cell.angle_gamma   90.00
#
_symmetry.space_group_name_H-M   'P 1'
#
loop_
_entity.id
_entity.type
_entity.pdbx_description
1 polymer ?
#
loop_
_entity_poly.entity_id
_entity_poly.type
_entity_poly.pdbx_seq_one_letter_code
_entity_poly.pdbx_strand_id
1 'polypeptide(L)'
;MTAARDDLAKTEAILVAAIEVDVPELVVARTAIGDFQSMIRAKAAAKLDEWLQVAKISLVGSFAGGVEKDIAAVRNAIVSPWSNGQTEGQITRLKLIKHQMYGRAKLDLPQARLIGAI
;
A
#
# COMPACT_ATOMS: atom_id res chain seq x y z
N MET A 1 10.98 -0.49 0.33
CA MET A 1 11.14 0.66 -0.58
C MET A 1 11.91 1.74 0.15
N THR A 2 13.19 1.79 -0.19
CA THR A 2 14.15 2.85 0.12
C THR A 2 13.65 4.15 -0.50
N ALA A 3 13.74 5.27 0.22
CA ALA A 3 13.52 6.57 -0.38
C ALA A 3 14.61 6.75 -1.45
N ALA A 4 14.25 6.57 -2.72
CA ALA A 4 15.18 6.59 -3.86
C ALA A 4 15.85 7.96 -4.12
N ARG A 5 15.83 8.89 -3.14
CA ARG A 5 16.53 10.17 -3.21
C ARG A 5 18.02 10.04 -2.95
N ASP A 6 18.43 9.01 -2.20
CA ASP A 6 19.83 8.86 -1.78
C ASP A 6 20.77 8.51 -2.96
N ASP A 7 20.21 8.03 -4.08
CA ASP A 7 20.94 7.62 -5.29
C ASP A 7 20.50 8.40 -6.56
N LEU A 8 19.99 9.64 -6.43
CA LEU A 8 19.62 10.44 -7.60
C LEU A 8 20.87 10.93 -8.36
N ALA A 9 20.85 10.79 -9.69
CA ALA A 9 21.84 11.48 -10.51
C ALA A 9 21.67 13.00 -10.37
N LYS A 10 22.78 13.76 -10.47
CA LYS A 10 22.78 15.22 -10.26
C LYS A 10 21.70 15.96 -11.06
N THR A 11 21.48 15.56 -12.31
CA THR A 11 20.45 16.14 -13.19
C THR A 11 19.03 15.87 -12.68
N GLU A 12 18.76 14.66 -12.16
CA GLU A 12 17.47 14.29 -11.60
C GLU A 12 17.20 15.03 -10.28
N ALA A 13 18.23 15.19 -9.45
CA ALA A 13 18.12 15.95 -8.21
C ALA A 13 17.76 17.43 -8.47
N ILE A 14 18.36 18.06 -9.49
CA ILE A 14 18.03 19.43 -9.91
C ILE A 14 16.58 19.51 -10.40
N LEU A 15 16.15 18.56 -11.24
CA LEU A 15 14.78 18.52 -11.75
C LEU A 15 13.77 18.34 -10.62
N VAL A 16 14.01 17.42 -9.69
CA VAL A 16 13.15 17.21 -8.53
C VAL A 16 13.08 18.46 -7.67
N ALA A 17 14.22 19.12 -7.41
CA ALA A 17 14.23 20.36 -6.62
C ALA A 17 13.40 21.47 -7.28
N ALA A 18 13.48 21.64 -8.60
CA ALA A 18 12.67 22.60 -9.32
C ALA A 18 11.16 22.29 -9.18
N ILE A 19 10.77 21.03 -9.38
CA ILE A 19 9.37 20.59 -9.25
C ILE A 19 8.85 20.79 -7.81
N GLU A 20 9.68 20.53 -6.80
CA GLU A 20 9.30 20.71 -5.39
C GLU A 20 9.09 22.18 -5.02
N VAL A 21 9.79 23.11 -5.69
CA VAL A 21 9.57 24.56 -5.54
C VAL A 21 8.28 24.99 -6.23
N ASP A 22 8.05 24.51 -7.45
CA ASP A 22 6.92 24.95 -8.27
C ASP A 22 5.58 24.29 -7.89
N VAL A 23 5.61 23.12 -7.22
CA VAL A 23 4.42 22.34 -6.84
C VAL A 23 4.52 21.90 -5.36
N PRO A 24 4.26 22.82 -4.41
CA PRO A 24 4.37 22.52 -2.98
C PRO A 24 3.37 21.44 -2.52
N GLU A 25 2.22 21.29 -3.18
CA GLU A 25 1.22 20.26 -2.87
C GLU A 25 1.79 18.83 -3.07
N LEU A 26 2.71 18.67 -4.03
CA LEU A 26 3.40 17.40 -4.26
C LEU A 26 4.33 17.05 -3.09
N VAL A 27 4.99 18.05 -2.51
CA VAL A 27 5.85 17.88 -1.32
C VAL A 27 5.01 17.44 -0.13
N VAL A 28 3.85 18.06 0.08
CA VAL A 28 2.90 17.68 1.14
C VAL A 28 2.44 16.23 0.95
N ALA A 29 2.02 15.86 -0.26
CA ALA A 29 1.56 14.51 -0.56
C ALA A 29 2.66 13.45 -0.35
N ARG A 30 3.88 13.75 -0.80
CA ARG A 30 5.05 12.90 -0.58
C ARG A 30 5.35 12.71 0.91
N THR A 31 5.34 13.81 1.65
CA THR A 31 5.57 13.79 3.11
C THR A 31 4.52 12.94 3.80
N ALA A 32 3.23 13.14 3.48
CA ALA A 32 2.14 12.34 4.01
C ALA A 32 2.32 10.83 3.72
N ILE A 33 2.75 10.44 2.51
CA ILE A 33 3.04 9.02 2.22
C ILE A 33 4.23 8.51 3.06
N GLY A 34 5.30 9.31 3.19
CA GLY A 34 6.47 8.98 3.99
C GLY A 34 6.13 8.78 5.48
N ASP A 35 5.31 9.66 6.03
CA ASP A 35 4.83 9.59 7.41
C ASP A 35 3.97 8.36 7.63
N PHE A 36 3.07 8.04 6.69
CA PHE A 36 2.25 6.83 6.75
C PHE A 36 3.11 5.56 6.81
N GLN A 37 4.11 5.46 5.94
CA GLN A 37 5.03 4.31 5.92
C GLN A 37 5.83 4.20 7.21
N SER A 38 6.34 5.34 7.71
CA SER A 38 7.11 5.39 8.95
C SER A 38 6.25 4.97 10.15
N MET A 39 5.00 5.43 10.20
CA MET A 39 4.00 5.04 11.19
C MET A 39 3.72 3.54 11.19
N ILE A 40 3.52 2.92 10.01
CA ILE A 40 3.31 1.48 9.89
C ILE A 40 4.52 0.70 10.41
N ARG A 41 5.74 1.08 10.00
CA ARG A 41 6.98 0.39 10.43
C ARG A 41 7.23 0.52 11.93
N ALA A 42 6.95 1.69 12.49
CA ALA A 42 7.06 1.95 13.92
C ALA A 42 5.90 1.37 14.74
N LYS A 43 4.90 0.76 14.10
CA LYS A 43 3.65 0.27 14.73
C LYS A 43 2.91 1.34 15.53
N ALA A 44 3.01 2.60 15.12
CA ALA A 44 2.54 3.76 15.87
C ALA A 44 1.06 4.08 15.57
N ALA A 45 0.14 3.16 15.88
CA ALA A 45 -1.28 3.30 15.53
C ALA A 45 -1.96 4.56 16.08
N ALA A 46 -1.45 5.13 17.19
CA ALA A 46 -1.95 6.37 17.77
C ALA A 46 -1.77 7.60 16.84
N LYS A 47 -0.82 7.57 15.91
CA LYS A 47 -0.57 8.67 14.95
C LYS A 47 -1.53 8.66 13.75
N LEU A 48 -2.36 7.63 13.60
CA LEU A 48 -3.19 7.43 12.42
C LEU A 48 -4.24 8.54 12.24
N ASP A 49 -4.85 8.99 13.34
CA ASP A 49 -5.90 9.99 13.29
C ASP A 49 -5.35 11.38 12.90
N GLU A 50 -4.18 11.74 13.45
CA GLU A 50 -3.45 12.95 13.11
C GLU A 50 -3.03 12.92 11.63
N TRP A 51 -2.45 11.80 11.19
CA TRP A 51 -2.09 11.61 9.79
C TRP A 51 -3.30 11.75 8.85
N LEU A 52 -4.46 11.20 9.22
CA LEU A 52 -5.68 11.30 8.42
C LEU A 52 -6.13 12.75 8.21
N GLN A 53 -5.98 13.63 9.21
CA GLN A 53 -6.37 15.04 9.05
C GLN A 53 -5.55 15.74 7.95
N VAL A 54 -4.24 15.49 7.94
CA VAL A 54 -3.32 16.06 6.96
C VAL A 54 -3.51 15.42 5.58
N ALA A 55 -3.61 14.08 5.54
CA ALA A 55 -3.68 13.33 4.29
C ALA A 55 -4.97 13.62 3.50
N LYS A 56 -6.11 13.80 4.18
CA LYS A 56 -7.41 14.06 3.53
C LYS A 56 -7.46 15.33 2.69
N ILE A 57 -6.76 16.38 3.13
CA ILE A 57 -6.75 17.68 2.44
C ILE A 57 -5.63 17.79 1.40
N SER A 58 -4.77 16.77 1.30
CA SER A 58 -3.67 16.71 0.35
C SER A 58 -4.03 15.99 -0.95
N LEU A 59 -3.10 15.91 -1.91
CA LEU A 59 -3.29 15.14 -3.15
C LEU A 59 -3.53 13.64 -2.93
N VAL A 60 -3.27 13.12 -1.72
CA VAL A 60 -3.57 11.72 -1.35
C VAL A 60 -4.90 11.57 -0.60
N GLY A 61 -5.79 12.56 -0.68
CA GLY A 61 -7.07 12.56 0.04
C GLY A 61 -7.98 11.37 -0.29
N SER A 62 -7.98 10.88 -1.53
CA SER A 62 -8.75 9.69 -1.91
C SER A 62 -8.21 8.42 -1.23
N PHE A 63 -6.88 8.31 -1.11
CA PHE A 63 -6.23 7.24 -0.36
C PHE A 63 -6.56 7.32 1.13
N ALA A 64 -6.46 8.52 1.72
CA ALA A 64 -6.85 8.76 3.11
C ALA A 64 -8.33 8.42 3.38
N GLY A 65 -9.22 8.73 2.43
CA GLY A 65 -10.63 8.35 2.52
C GLY A 65 -10.86 6.84 2.45
N GLY A 66 -10.03 6.10 1.71
CA GLY A 66 -10.03 4.62 1.75
C GLY A 66 -9.56 4.10 3.12
N VAL A 67 -8.46 4.64 3.63
CA VAL A 67 -7.91 4.28 4.96
C VAL A 67 -8.92 4.56 6.07
N GLU A 68 -9.64 5.67 6.02
CA GLU A 68 -10.67 6.01 7.00
C GLU A 68 -11.83 5.01 7.00
N LYS A 69 -12.31 4.59 5.82
CA LYS A 69 -13.40 3.60 5.71
C LYS A 69 -13.03 2.28 6.39
N ASP A 70 -11.75 1.89 6.30
CA ASP A 70 -11.22 0.65 6.85
C ASP A 70 -10.41 0.86 8.14
N ILE A 71 -10.64 1.94 8.88
CA ILE A 71 -9.76 2.38 9.98
C ILE A 71 -9.50 1.30 11.04
N ALA A 72 -10.51 0.49 11.38
CA ALA A 72 -10.35 -0.60 12.33
C ALA A 72 -9.39 -1.68 11.80
N ALA A 73 -9.51 -2.04 10.52
CA ALA A 73 -8.63 -3.01 9.88
C ALA A 73 -7.20 -2.46 9.76
N VAL A 74 -7.05 -1.18 9.41
CA VAL A 74 -5.74 -0.52 9.29
C VAL A 74 -5.06 -0.42 10.66
N ARG A 75 -5.77 -0.01 11.72
CA ARG A 75 -5.21 -0.01 13.08
C ARG A 75 -4.75 -1.40 13.51
N ASN A 76 -5.58 -2.42 13.25
CA ASN A 76 -5.20 -3.81 13.55
C ASN A 76 -3.98 -4.24 12.73
N ALA A 77 -3.88 -3.87 11.46
CA ALA A 77 -2.72 -4.17 10.62
C ALA A 77 -1.43 -3.52 11.14
N ILE A 78 -1.52 -2.33 11.76
CA ILE A 78 -0.37 -1.64 12.36
C ILE A 78 0.11 -2.35 13.64
N VAL A 79 -0.83 -2.76 14.51
CA VAL A 79 -0.49 -3.32 15.83
C VAL A 79 -0.21 -4.83 15.79
N SER A 80 -0.87 -5.55 14.88
CA SER A 80 -0.80 -7.00 14.78
C SER A 80 0.64 -7.50 14.61
N PRO A 81 1.01 -8.61 15.27
CA PRO A 81 2.27 -9.30 15.00
C PRO A 81 2.19 -10.14 13.71
N TRP A 82 0.98 -10.45 13.23
CA TRP A 82 0.74 -11.30 12.08
C TRP A 82 0.60 -10.48 10.80
N SER A 83 1.26 -10.94 9.73
CA SER A 83 1.11 -10.39 8.38
C SER A 83 0.04 -11.14 7.60
N ASN A 84 -0.82 -10.41 6.89
CA ASN A 84 -1.77 -10.99 5.92
C ASN A 84 -1.09 -11.52 4.64
N GLY A 85 0.23 -11.38 4.50
CA GLY A 85 0.96 -11.73 3.28
C GLY A 85 0.82 -13.21 2.87
N GLN A 86 0.74 -14.14 3.82
CA GLN A 86 0.49 -15.56 3.50
C GLN A 86 -0.90 -15.75 2.88
N THR A 87 -1.92 -15.17 3.50
CA THR A 87 -3.30 -15.22 3.02
C THR A 87 -3.43 -14.57 1.64
N GLU A 88 -2.85 -13.40 1.45
CA GLU A 88 -2.84 -12.69 0.17
C GLU A 88 -2.08 -13.45 -0.92
N GLY A 89 -0.97 -14.12 -0.57
CA GLY A 89 -0.22 -14.99 -1.47
C GLY A 89 -1.06 -16.16 -1.97
N GLN A 90 -1.77 -16.85 -1.07
CA GLN A 90 -2.67 -17.94 -1.44
C GLN A 90 -3.84 -17.44 -2.32
N ILE A 91 -4.44 -16.30 -1.96
CA ILE A 91 -5.50 -15.67 -2.76
C ILE A 91 -4.98 -15.31 -4.15
N THR A 92 -3.76 -14.78 -4.26
CA THR A 92 -3.14 -14.41 -5.53
C THR A 92 -2.90 -15.64 -6.41
N ARG A 93 -2.38 -16.72 -5.84
CA ARG A 93 -2.22 -18.02 -6.54
C ARG A 93 -3.57 -18.54 -7.04
N LEU A 94 -4.60 -18.51 -6.20
CA LEU A 94 -5.95 -18.95 -6.60
C LEU A 94 -6.53 -18.07 -7.72
N LYS A 95 -6.40 -16.74 -7.61
CA LYS A 95 -6.83 -15.80 -8.64
C LYS A 95 -6.11 -16.09 -9.96
N LEU A 96 -4.80 -16.35 -9.94
CA LEU A 96 -4.02 -16.68 -11.13
C LEU A 96 -4.57 -17.95 -11.82
N ILE A 97 -4.82 -19.01 -11.05
CA ILE A 97 -5.39 -20.25 -11.58
C ILE A 97 -6.77 -19.98 -12.22
N LYS A 98 -7.65 -19.23 -11.55
CA LYS A 98 -8.96 -18.87 -12.10
C LYS A 98 -8.87 -18.05 -13.40
N HIS A 99 -7.92 -17.10 -13.49
CA HIS A 99 -7.71 -16.31 -14.70
C HIS A 99 -7.18 -17.13 -15.87
N GLN A 100 -6.25 -18.08 -15.63
CA GLN A 100 -5.79 -19.03 -16.66
C GLN A 100 -6.94 -19.88 -17.22
N MET A 101 -8.01 -20.04 -16.45
CA MET A 101 -9.19 -20.83 -16.82
C MET A 101 -10.35 -19.96 -17.28
N TYR A 102 -10.11 -18.67 -17.57
CA TYR A 102 -11.11 -17.70 -18.01
C TYR A 102 -12.33 -17.59 -17.09
N GLY A 103 -12.19 -17.96 -15.80
CA GLY A 103 -13.28 -18.02 -14.85
C GLY A 103 -14.37 -19.07 -15.14
N ARG A 104 -14.17 -19.95 -16.12
CA ARG A 104 -15.18 -20.94 -16.57
C ARG A 104 -15.08 -22.28 -15.88
N ALA A 105 -14.03 -22.49 -15.11
CA ALA A 105 -13.84 -23.73 -14.36
C ALA A 105 -14.71 -23.76 -13.10
N LYS A 106 -15.49 -24.84 -12.95
CA LYS A 106 -16.13 -25.20 -11.67
C LYS A 106 -15.07 -25.47 -10.61
N LEU A 107 -15.44 -25.46 -9.32
CA LEU A 107 -14.52 -25.52 -8.18
C LEU A 107 -13.53 -26.70 -8.23
N ASP A 108 -13.95 -27.82 -8.80
CA ASP A 108 -13.20 -29.06 -8.90
C ASP A 108 -11.81 -28.87 -9.55
N LEU A 109 -11.73 -28.07 -10.61
CA LEU A 109 -10.50 -27.86 -11.37
C LEU A 109 -9.49 -26.94 -10.67
N PRO A 110 -9.87 -25.74 -10.17
CA PRO A 110 -8.98 -24.95 -9.32
C PRO A 110 -8.55 -25.69 -8.05
N GLN A 111 -9.43 -26.51 -7.46
CA GLN A 111 -9.10 -27.33 -6.28
C GLN A 111 -8.01 -28.35 -6.59
N ALA A 112 -8.14 -29.11 -7.69
CA ALA A 112 -7.14 -30.07 -8.13
C ALA A 112 -5.77 -29.42 -8.39
N ARG A 113 -5.74 -28.19 -8.93
CA ARG A 113 -4.49 -27.47 -9.21
C ARG A 113 -3.88 -26.76 -7.98
N LEU A 114 -4.69 -26.43 -6.98
CA LEU A 114 -4.23 -25.72 -5.79
C LEU A 114 -3.73 -26.69 -4.71
N ILE A 115 -4.51 -27.75 -4.45
CA ILE A 115 -4.26 -28.75 -3.39
C ILE A 115 -3.43 -29.93 -3.91
N GLY A 116 -3.41 -30.14 -5.22
CA GLY A 116 -2.88 -31.36 -5.86
C GLY A 116 -3.98 -32.40 -5.97
N ALA A 117 -4.03 -33.13 -7.09
CA ALA A 117 -4.78 -34.37 -7.15
C ALA A 117 -4.14 -35.35 -6.14
N ILE A 118 -4.91 -35.73 -5.12
CA ILE A 118 -4.59 -36.90 -4.29
C ILE A 118 -4.84 -38.14 -5.15
#